data_AF-A0A9N8DN57-F1
#
_entry.id   AF-A0A9N8DN57-F1
#
_cell.length_a   1.000
_cell.length_b   1.000
_cell.length_c   1.000
_cell.angle_alpha   90.00
_cell.angle_beta   90.00
_cell.angle_gamma   90.00
#
_symmetry.space_group_name_H-M   'P 1'
#
loop_
_entity.id
_entity.type
_entity.pdbx_description
1 polymer ?
#
loop_
_entity_poly.entity_id
_entity_poly.type
_entity_poly.pdbx_seq_one_letter_code
_entity_poly.pdbx_strand_id
1 'polypeptide(L)'
;MNKSRRNPVMASLVLATALLPKVAHAAGSSASSAAASSLMRTTGLFANSALIGIPIWVFFLQAPLLFKMMGRDKFLFPMMSLTRLLFRWTLPVFSALSVACSVLLDCAESSCQVSSATKAALLTLAAILINSIVIVPKALQAGKMNTKKEDKSETVTDFAVSGGSKTNTKTLHQTVVVFVLIHVVGAVLHLHTATS
;
A
#
# COMPACT_ATOMS: atom_id res chain seq x y z
N MET A 1 -9.03 2.88 -38.01
CA MET A 1 -7.85 3.48 -37.35
C MET A 1 -7.90 3.21 -35.86
N ASN A 2 -7.12 2.25 -35.37
CA ASN A 2 -7.18 1.76 -33.99
C ASN A 2 -6.17 2.55 -33.13
N LYS A 3 -6.65 3.48 -32.28
CA LYS A 3 -5.79 4.29 -31.39
C LYS A 3 -5.28 3.41 -30.24
N SER A 4 -4.07 2.88 -30.42
CA SER A 4 -3.29 2.19 -29.39
C SER A 4 -3.10 3.07 -28.16
N ARG A 5 -3.93 2.87 -27.12
CA ARG A 5 -3.75 3.49 -25.80
C ARG A 5 -2.53 2.87 -25.12
N ARG A 6 -1.36 3.52 -25.24
CA ARG A 6 -0.17 3.16 -24.46
C ARG A 6 -0.43 3.53 -23.00
N ASN A 7 -0.38 2.54 -22.12
CA ASN A 7 -0.53 2.73 -20.67
C ASN A 7 0.66 3.54 -20.14
N PRO A 8 0.45 4.74 -19.58
CA PRO A 8 1.53 5.60 -19.09
C PRO A 8 2.30 4.99 -17.92
N VAL A 9 1.73 4.01 -17.23
CA VAL A 9 2.33 3.33 -16.07
C VAL A 9 3.57 2.51 -16.45
N MET A 10 3.61 1.93 -17.66
CA MET A 10 4.77 1.14 -18.12
C MET A 10 5.97 2.02 -18.48
N ALA A 11 5.75 3.24 -18.97
CA ALA A 11 6.82 4.14 -19.36
C ALA A 11 7.62 4.67 -18.14
N SER A 12 6.93 4.92 -17.01
CA SER A 12 7.58 5.35 -15.77
C SER A 12 8.42 4.24 -15.11
N LEU A 13 8.00 2.98 -15.24
CA LEU A 13 8.74 1.84 -14.66
C LEU A 13 10.06 1.58 -15.41
N VAL A 14 10.05 1.69 -16.75
CA VAL A 14 11.24 1.50 -17.59
C VAL A 14 12.25 2.64 -17.41
N LEU A 15 11.77 3.87 -17.23
CA LEU A 15 12.64 5.04 -17.03
C LEU A 15 13.31 5.01 -15.64
N ALA A 16 12.63 4.49 -14.61
CA ALA A 16 13.20 4.32 -13.28
C ALA A 16 14.32 3.26 -13.26
N THR A 17 14.20 2.17 -14.01
CA THR A 17 15.25 1.13 -14.12
C THR A 17 16.48 1.57 -14.92
N ALA A 18 16.32 2.47 -15.89
CA ALA A 18 17.41 2.90 -16.78
C ALA A 18 18.34 3.98 -16.17
N LEU A 19 17.88 4.71 -15.15
CA LEU A 19 18.67 5.80 -14.53
C LEU A 19 19.50 5.35 -13.31
N LEU A 20 19.24 4.17 -12.77
CA LEU A 20 19.94 3.63 -11.60
C LEU A 20 21.46 3.38 -11.79
N PRO A 21 21.96 2.92 -12.96
CA PRO A 21 23.39 2.62 -13.09
C PRO A 21 24.29 3.86 -13.22
N LYS A 22 23.74 5.01 -13.64
CA LYS A 22 24.54 6.20 -13.98
C LYS A 22 24.86 7.12 -12.79
N VAL A 23 24.12 7.01 -11.69
CA VAL A 23 24.39 7.77 -10.46
C VAL A 23 25.48 7.10 -9.60
N ALA A 24 25.64 5.78 -9.72
CA ALA A 24 26.63 5.02 -8.94
C ALA A 24 28.09 5.32 -9.32
N HIS A 25 28.36 5.85 -10.52
CA HIS A 25 29.72 6.00 -11.03
C HIS A 25 30.39 7.35 -10.70
N ALA A 26 29.68 8.28 -10.03
CA ALA A 26 30.17 9.64 -9.74
C ALA A 26 30.49 9.93 -8.27
N ALA A 27 30.35 8.96 -7.35
CA ALA A 27 30.58 9.17 -5.92
C ALA A 27 32.02 8.81 -5.51
N GLY A 28 32.96 9.68 -5.85
CA GLY A 28 34.32 9.66 -5.30
C GLY A 28 34.35 10.19 -3.86
N SER A 29 33.98 9.37 -2.87
CA SER A 29 34.49 9.38 -1.49
C SER A 29 33.76 8.32 -0.67
N SER A 30 34.50 7.49 0.07
CA SER A 30 33.96 6.45 0.97
C SER A 30 33.03 7.02 2.07
N ALA A 31 33.16 8.31 2.41
CA ALA A 31 32.24 9.00 3.30
C ALA A 31 30.87 9.27 2.65
N SER A 32 30.83 9.53 1.33
CA SER A 32 29.59 9.76 0.59
C SER A 32 28.76 8.49 0.41
N SER A 33 29.40 7.34 0.24
CA SER A 33 28.69 6.05 0.14
C SER A 33 28.06 5.63 1.47
N ALA A 34 28.76 5.80 2.60
CA ALA A 34 28.21 5.51 3.91
C ALA A 34 27.00 6.39 4.26
N ALA A 35 27.09 7.69 3.95
CA ALA A 35 25.98 8.62 4.13
C ALA A 35 24.76 8.25 3.25
N ALA A 36 25.00 7.86 2.00
CA ALA A 36 23.94 7.42 1.08
C ALA A 36 23.25 6.14 1.57
N SER A 37 24.00 5.14 2.02
CA SER A 37 23.42 3.90 2.58
C SER A 37 22.61 4.17 3.85
N SER A 38 23.09 5.04 4.74
CA SER A 38 22.35 5.46 5.94
C SER A 38 21.03 6.17 5.58
N LEU A 39 21.07 7.08 4.60
CA LEU A 39 19.88 7.76 4.11
C LEU A 39 18.87 6.79 3.48
N MET A 40 19.34 5.80 2.72
CA MET A 40 18.49 4.77 2.12
C MET A 40 17.84 3.88 3.18
N ARG A 41 18.59 3.48 4.21
CA ARG A 41 18.05 2.69 5.33
C ARG A 41 16.99 3.47 6.10
N THR A 42 17.27 4.72 6.47
CA THR A 42 16.30 5.57 7.20
C THR A 42 15.06 5.85 6.36
N THR A 43 15.22 6.11 5.05
CA THR A 43 14.08 6.28 4.12
C THR A 43 13.26 5.00 3.99
N GLY A 44 13.92 3.83 3.88
CA GLY A 44 13.25 2.53 3.83
C GLY A 44 12.48 2.22 5.11
N LEU A 45 13.07 2.48 6.28
CA LEU A 45 12.41 2.31 7.58
C LEU A 45 11.21 3.26 7.73
N PHE A 46 11.36 4.52 7.32
CA PHE A 46 10.27 5.49 7.31
C PHE A 46 9.13 5.05 6.39
N ALA A 47 9.44 4.59 5.17
CA ALA A 47 8.45 4.10 4.23
C ALA A 47 7.68 2.88 4.78
N ASN A 48 8.36 1.92 5.41
CA ASN A 48 7.70 0.77 6.05
C ASN A 48 6.86 1.17 7.26
N SER A 49 7.37 2.09 8.08
CA SER A 49 6.62 2.62 9.22
C SER A 49 5.35 3.33 8.74
N ALA A 50 5.42 4.08 7.64
CA ALA A 50 4.27 4.72 7.02
C ALA A 50 3.26 3.70 6.45
N LEU A 51 3.74 2.61 5.84
CA LEU A 51 2.87 1.53 5.31
C LEU A 51 2.01 0.87 6.39
N ILE A 52 2.51 0.78 7.63
CA ILE A 52 1.79 0.19 8.76
C ILE A 52 1.01 1.27 9.52
N GLY A 53 1.68 2.38 9.85
CA GLY A 53 1.16 3.44 10.69
C GLY A 53 -0.01 4.20 10.06
N ILE A 54 0.06 4.51 8.75
CA ILE A 54 -1.01 5.27 8.10
C ILE A 54 -2.33 4.47 8.08
N PRO A 55 -2.39 3.18 7.66
CA PRO A 55 -3.60 2.40 7.78
C PRO A 55 -4.12 2.29 9.22
N ILE A 56 -3.25 2.03 10.20
CA ILE A 56 -3.67 1.93 11.60
C ILE A 56 -4.31 3.24 12.05
N TRP A 57 -3.64 4.37 11.82
CA TRP A 57 -4.16 5.69 12.15
C TRP A 57 -5.51 5.96 11.48
N VAL A 58 -5.61 5.73 10.17
CA VAL A 58 -6.82 5.99 9.39
C VAL A 58 -7.99 5.11 9.85
N PHE A 59 -7.78 3.80 9.95
CA PHE A 59 -8.87 2.85 10.19
C PHE A 59 -9.26 2.73 11.67
N PHE A 60 -8.30 2.84 12.60
CA PHE A 60 -8.58 2.62 14.02
C PHE A 60 -8.73 3.92 14.82
N LEU A 61 -8.07 5.01 14.44
CA LEU A 61 -8.18 6.27 15.17
C LEU A 61 -9.12 7.25 14.45
N GLN A 62 -8.91 7.48 13.16
CA GLN A 62 -9.66 8.48 12.42
C GLN A 62 -11.09 8.03 12.09
N ALA A 63 -11.29 6.77 11.69
CA ALA A 63 -12.60 6.28 11.29
C ALA A 63 -13.64 6.29 12.43
N PRO A 64 -13.34 5.82 13.66
CA PRO A 64 -14.29 5.90 14.77
C PRO A 64 -14.63 7.35 15.16
N LEU A 65 -13.63 8.24 15.12
CA LEU A 65 -13.83 9.67 15.39
C LEU A 65 -14.77 10.32 14.37
N LEU A 66 -14.52 10.10 13.07
CA LEU A 66 -15.36 10.59 11.98
C LEU A 66 -16.80 10.03 12.08
N PHE A 67 -16.94 8.75 12.44
CA PHE A 67 -18.24 8.12 12.63
C PHE A 67 -19.01 8.79 13.78
N LYS A 68 -18.36 9.04 14.92
CA LYS A 68 -18.97 9.71 16.07
C LYS A 68 -19.42 11.14 15.75
N MET A 69 -18.65 11.87 14.94
CA MET A 69 -18.95 13.28 14.62
C MET A 69 -20.05 13.46 13.58
N MET A 70 -20.09 12.62 12.54
CA MET A 70 -20.98 12.85 11.38
C MET A 70 -22.21 11.94 11.35
N GLY A 71 -22.20 10.85 12.14
CA GLY A 71 -23.20 9.80 12.05
C GLY A 71 -23.01 8.87 10.84
N ARG A 72 -23.80 7.80 10.79
CA ARG A 72 -23.63 6.68 9.85
C ARG A 72 -23.71 7.10 8.37
N ASP A 73 -24.74 7.86 8.02
CA ASP A 73 -25.08 8.08 6.61
C ASP A 73 -24.09 9.03 5.92
N LYS A 74 -23.50 9.96 6.69
CA LYS A 74 -22.48 10.90 6.20
C LYS A 74 -21.06 10.35 6.29
N PHE A 75 -20.79 9.38 7.18
CA PHE A 75 -19.47 8.79 7.39
C PHE A 75 -18.95 7.98 6.18
N LEU A 76 -19.84 7.29 5.47
CA LEU A 76 -19.46 6.35 4.42
C LEU A 76 -18.75 7.02 3.24
N PHE A 77 -19.19 8.21 2.84
CA PHE A 77 -18.62 8.90 1.68
C PHE A 77 -17.17 9.37 1.92
N PRO A 78 -16.85 10.09 3.02
CA PRO A 78 -15.48 10.39 3.42
C PRO A 78 -14.63 9.14 3.54
N MET A 79 -15.13 8.08 4.18
CA MET A 79 -14.37 6.84 4.37
C MET A 79 -14.02 6.14 3.05
N MET A 80 -14.97 6.09 2.11
CA MET A 80 -14.73 5.55 0.76
C MET A 80 -13.77 6.42 -0.07
N SER A 81 -13.76 7.74 0.17
CA SER A 81 -12.80 8.64 -0.48
C SER A 81 -11.38 8.43 0.07
N LEU A 82 -11.26 8.37 1.39
CA LEU A 82 -10.00 8.15 2.10
C LEU A 82 -9.39 6.78 1.75
N THR A 83 -10.22 5.73 1.76
CA THR A 83 -9.80 4.37 1.36
C THR A 83 -9.30 4.35 -0.10
N ARG A 84 -9.98 5.07 -1.01
CA ARG A 84 -9.50 5.19 -2.39
C ARG A 84 -8.15 5.89 -2.47
N LEU A 85 -7.97 7.00 -1.76
CA LEU A 85 -6.70 7.73 -1.76
C LEU A 85 -5.56 6.85 -1.23
N LEU A 86 -5.82 6.18 -0.10
CA LEU A 86 -4.86 5.33 0.60
C LEU A 86 -4.38 4.17 -0.28
N PHE A 87 -5.31 3.39 -0.85
CA PHE A 87 -4.95 2.23 -1.66
C PHE A 87 -4.49 2.60 -3.07
N ARG A 88 -5.00 3.68 -3.68
CA ARG A 88 -4.64 4.05 -5.05
C ARG A 88 -3.27 4.70 -5.16
N TRP A 89 -2.89 5.51 -4.17
CA TRP A 89 -1.69 6.34 -4.25
C TRP A 89 -0.75 6.12 -3.08
N THR A 90 -1.24 6.27 -1.85
CA THR A 90 -0.37 6.30 -0.67
C THR A 90 0.39 4.99 -0.48
N LEU A 91 -0.31 3.86 -0.40
CA LEU A 91 0.33 2.56 -0.14
C LEU A 91 1.21 2.10 -1.31
N PRO A 92 0.80 2.20 -2.60
CA PRO A 92 1.69 1.86 -3.71
C PRO A 92 2.97 2.70 -3.74
N VAL A 93 2.88 4.01 -3.47
CA VAL A 93 4.05 4.91 -3.48
C VAL A 93 5.03 4.55 -2.37
N PHE A 94 4.55 4.39 -1.14
CA PHE A 94 5.45 4.01 -0.03
C PHE A 94 6.03 2.61 -0.20
N SER A 95 5.27 1.67 -0.76
CA SER A 95 5.77 0.33 -1.03
C SER A 95 6.79 0.29 -2.17
N ALA A 96 6.56 1.04 -3.24
CA ALA A 96 7.54 1.20 -4.31
C ALA A 96 8.82 1.88 -3.81
N LEU A 97 8.69 2.89 -2.93
CA LEU A 97 9.83 3.53 -2.28
C LEU A 97 10.60 2.54 -1.41
N SER A 98 9.91 1.72 -0.61
CA SER A 98 10.55 0.67 0.19
C SER A 98 11.33 -0.30 -0.70
N VAL A 99 10.72 -0.83 -1.76
CA VAL A 99 11.37 -1.75 -2.70
C VAL A 99 12.59 -1.09 -3.35
N ALA A 100 12.46 0.16 -3.80
CA ALA A 100 13.56 0.89 -4.41
C ALA A 100 14.75 1.05 -3.44
N CYS A 101 14.49 1.41 -2.18
CA CYS A 101 15.53 1.48 -1.15
C CYS A 101 16.19 0.12 -0.90
N SER A 102 15.42 -0.97 -0.83
CA SER A 102 15.98 -2.32 -0.61
C SER A 102 16.85 -2.79 -1.78
N VAL A 103 16.39 -2.61 -3.01
CA VAL A 103 17.15 -2.98 -4.21
C VAL A 103 18.44 -2.17 -4.33
N LEU A 104 18.37 -0.87 -4.03
CA LEU A 104 19.54 0.01 -4.03
C LEU A 104 20.57 -0.41 -2.98
N LEU A 105 20.12 -0.77 -1.78
CA LEU A 105 21.01 -1.27 -0.71
C LEU A 105 21.62 -2.62 -1.07
N ASP A 106 20.83 -3.57 -1.58
CA ASP A 106 21.33 -4.89 -2.03
C ASP A 106 22.42 -4.74 -3.10
N CYS A 107 22.22 -3.81 -4.04
CA CYS A 107 23.18 -3.51 -5.09
C CYS A 107 24.45 -2.83 -4.58
N ALA A 108 24.34 -1.97 -3.56
CA ALA A 108 25.50 -1.31 -2.95
C ALA A 108 26.34 -2.27 -2.11
N GLU A 109 25.72 -3.26 -1.45
CA GLU A 109 26.37 -4.10 -0.45
C GLU A 109 26.77 -5.50 -0.96
N SER A 110 25.99 -6.11 -1.87
CA SER A 110 26.05 -7.58 -2.10
C SER A 110 26.00 -8.02 -3.58
N SER A 111 26.68 -7.30 -4.47
CA SER A 111 26.74 -7.63 -5.91
C SER A 111 25.34 -7.78 -6.56
N CYS A 112 24.35 -7.01 -6.10
CA CYS A 112 22.96 -7.05 -6.56
C CYS A 112 22.26 -8.42 -6.44
N GLN A 113 22.64 -9.25 -5.47
CA GLN A 113 21.83 -10.44 -5.15
C GLN A 113 20.57 -10.02 -4.40
N VAL A 114 19.42 -10.61 -4.77
CA VAL A 114 18.13 -10.26 -4.16
C VAL A 114 18.07 -10.82 -2.73
N SER A 115 18.18 -9.94 -1.75
CA SER A 115 18.11 -10.31 -0.33
C SER A 115 16.70 -10.79 0.08
N SER A 116 16.60 -11.45 1.23
CA SER A 116 15.32 -11.80 1.84
C SER A 116 14.46 -10.54 2.08
N ALA A 117 15.09 -9.43 2.47
CA ALA A 117 14.43 -8.14 2.68
C ALA A 117 13.78 -7.62 1.39
N THR A 118 14.50 -7.66 0.26
CA THR A 118 13.95 -7.26 -1.04
C THR A 118 12.80 -8.17 -1.48
N LYS A 119 12.89 -9.49 -1.24
CA LYS A 119 11.77 -10.42 -1.53
C LYS A 119 10.53 -10.08 -0.69
N ALA A 120 10.69 -9.77 0.60
CA ALA A 120 9.59 -9.37 1.48
C ALA A 120 8.96 -8.03 1.05
N ALA A 121 9.77 -7.05 0.63
CA ALA A 121 9.29 -5.78 0.10
C ALA A 121 8.50 -5.98 -1.21
N LEU A 122 8.98 -6.84 -2.11
CA LEU A 122 8.30 -7.17 -3.37
C LEU A 122 6.95 -7.89 -3.13
N LEU A 123 6.91 -8.81 -2.16
CA LEU A 123 5.66 -9.47 -1.76
C LEU A 123 4.64 -8.44 -1.24
N THR A 124 5.09 -7.50 -0.41
CA THR A 124 4.28 -6.41 0.11
C THR A 124 3.72 -5.54 -1.02
N LEU A 125 4.57 -5.16 -1.97
CA LEU A 125 4.18 -4.38 -3.15
C LEU A 125 3.15 -5.12 -4.00
N ALA A 126 3.38 -6.41 -4.28
CA ALA A 126 2.46 -7.23 -5.05
C ALA A 126 1.08 -7.32 -4.38
N ALA A 127 1.04 -7.56 -3.07
CA ALA A 127 -0.20 -7.59 -2.29
C ALA A 127 -0.94 -6.25 -2.36
N ILE A 128 -0.24 -5.13 -2.19
CA ILE A 128 -0.81 -3.78 -2.28
C ILE A 128 -1.36 -3.49 -3.67
N LEU A 129 -0.63 -3.86 -4.73
CA LEU A 129 -1.07 -3.65 -6.11
C LEU A 129 -2.32 -4.48 -6.45
N ILE A 130 -2.36 -5.75 -6.04
CA ILE A 130 -3.54 -6.60 -6.23
C ILE A 130 -4.73 -6.00 -5.48
N ASN A 131 -4.53 -5.59 -4.23
CA ASN A 131 -5.60 -5.02 -3.41
C ASN A 131 -6.12 -3.70 -4.01
N SER A 132 -5.22 -2.81 -4.40
CA SER A 132 -5.56 -1.47 -4.93
C SER A 132 -6.21 -1.49 -6.31
N ILE A 133 -5.80 -2.40 -7.20
CA ILE A 133 -6.28 -2.44 -8.59
C ILE A 133 -7.50 -3.33 -8.74
N VAL A 134 -7.56 -4.45 -8.02
CA VAL A 134 -8.58 -5.48 -8.24
C VAL A 134 -9.63 -5.48 -7.14
N ILE A 135 -9.20 -5.55 -5.88
CA ILE A 135 -10.10 -5.87 -4.76
C ILE A 135 -10.86 -4.63 -4.31
N VAL A 136 -10.15 -3.54 -3.99
CA VAL A 136 -10.74 -2.29 -3.50
C VAL A 136 -11.75 -1.69 -4.49
N PRO A 137 -11.48 -1.59 -5.81
CA PRO A 137 -12.48 -1.09 -6.76
C PRO A 137 -13.74 -1.95 -6.79
N LYS A 138 -13.61 -3.28 -6.73
CA LYS A 138 -14.77 -4.21 -6.66
C LYS A 138 -15.55 -4.03 -5.37
N ALA A 139 -14.87 -3.92 -4.22
CA ALA A 139 -15.50 -3.69 -2.92
C ALA A 139 -16.28 -2.36 -2.89
N LEU A 140 -15.69 -1.29 -3.44
CA LEU A 140 -16.34 0.02 -3.51
C LEU A 140 -17.54 0.04 -4.47
N GLN A 141 -17.46 -0.67 -5.61
CA GLN A 141 -18.58 -0.81 -6.53
C GLN A 141 -19.74 -1.57 -5.87
N ALA A 142 -19.45 -2.68 -5.19
CA ALA A 142 -20.46 -3.44 -4.45
C ALA A 142 -21.10 -2.60 -3.33
N GLY A 143 -20.31 -1.81 -2.59
CA GLY A 143 -20.82 -0.89 -1.56
C GLY A 143 -21.79 0.15 -2.12
N LYS A 144 -21.47 0.77 -3.26
CA LYS A 144 -22.36 1.77 -3.91
C LYS A 144 -23.69 1.21 -4.39
N MET A 145 -23.72 -0.06 -4.80
CA MET A 145 -24.96 -0.70 -5.23
C MET A 145 -25.90 -0.99 -4.06
N ASN A 146 -25.34 -1.24 -2.87
CA ASN A 146 -26.13 -1.52 -1.67
C ASN A 146 -26.66 -0.26 -0.99
N THR A 147 -25.94 0.88 -1.04
CA THR A 147 -26.44 2.14 -0.46
C THR A 147 -27.71 2.70 -1.14
N LYS A 148 -28.07 2.19 -2.32
CA LYS A 148 -29.31 2.57 -3.02
C LYS A 148 -30.54 1.76 -2.59
N LYS A 149 -30.37 0.72 -1.79
CA LYS A 149 -31.46 -0.08 -1.22
C LYS A 149 -31.42 0.16 0.29
N GLU A 150 -32.50 0.70 0.85
CA GLU A 150 -32.64 0.91 2.31
C GLU A 150 -32.60 -0.43 3.05
N ASP A 151 -31.40 -0.95 3.32
CA ASP A 151 -31.23 -2.08 4.23
C ASP A 151 -31.20 -1.53 5.66
N LYS A 152 -32.28 -1.81 6.41
CA LYS A 152 -32.46 -1.52 7.84
C LYS A 152 -31.54 -2.38 8.72
N SER A 153 -30.23 -2.21 8.62
CA SER A 153 -29.28 -2.79 9.56
C SER A 153 -29.36 -2.02 10.89
N GLU A 154 -29.83 -2.68 11.96
CA GLU A 154 -30.13 -2.08 13.28
C GLU A 154 -28.90 -1.74 14.13
N THR A 155 -27.72 -2.35 13.90
CA THR A 155 -26.53 -2.12 14.74
C THR A 155 -25.25 -1.78 13.97
N VAL A 156 -24.41 -0.93 14.57
CA VAL A 156 -23.12 -0.44 14.02
C VAL A 156 -22.09 -1.56 13.90
N THR A 157 -22.11 -2.49 14.85
CA THR A 157 -21.26 -3.68 14.88
C THR A 157 -21.57 -4.63 13.73
N ASP A 158 -22.85 -4.87 13.43
CA ASP A 158 -23.21 -5.68 12.27
C ASP A 158 -22.77 -5.02 10.96
N PHE A 159 -22.92 -3.70 10.83
CA PHE A 159 -22.46 -3.01 9.64
C PHE A 159 -20.93 -3.09 9.47
N ALA A 160 -20.16 -2.95 10.56
CA ALA A 160 -18.70 -3.03 10.54
C ALA A 160 -18.18 -4.45 10.26
N VAL A 161 -18.84 -5.50 10.78
CA VAL A 161 -18.41 -6.90 10.64
C VAL A 161 -18.94 -7.55 9.37
N SER A 162 -20.15 -7.20 8.92
CA SER A 162 -20.80 -7.83 7.77
C SER A 162 -20.67 -7.05 6.46
N GLY A 163 -20.41 -5.74 6.51
CA GLY A 163 -20.38 -4.88 5.32
C GLY A 163 -21.76 -4.70 4.65
N GLY A 164 -22.85 -5.04 5.35
CA GLY A 164 -24.21 -5.10 4.82
C GLY A 164 -24.70 -6.54 4.64
N SER A 165 -26.02 -6.77 4.71
CA SER A 165 -26.62 -8.12 4.84
C SER A 165 -26.39 -9.07 3.65
N LYS A 166 -25.73 -8.63 2.57
CA LYS A 166 -25.48 -9.43 1.38
C LYS A 166 -24.11 -10.09 1.40
N THR A 167 -24.13 -11.41 1.25
CA THR A 167 -22.97 -12.32 1.26
C THR A 167 -21.79 -11.84 0.41
N ASN A 168 -22.04 -11.25 -0.77
CA ASN A 168 -20.96 -10.80 -1.67
C ASN A 168 -20.15 -9.63 -1.07
N THR A 169 -20.80 -8.66 -0.41
CA THR A 169 -20.08 -7.51 0.19
C THR A 169 -19.25 -7.94 1.39
N LYS A 170 -19.75 -8.91 2.18
CA LYS A 170 -19.00 -9.54 3.27
C LYS A 170 -17.73 -10.22 2.77
N THR A 171 -17.82 -11.02 1.70
CA THR A 171 -16.65 -11.70 1.12
C THR A 171 -15.61 -10.71 0.59
N LEU A 172 -16.04 -9.63 -0.06
CA LEU A 172 -15.14 -8.57 -0.55
C LEU A 172 -14.45 -7.84 0.61
N HIS A 173 -15.17 -7.52 1.69
CA HIS A 173 -14.58 -6.92 2.88
C HIS A 173 -13.53 -7.85 3.51
N GLN A 174 -13.87 -9.12 3.73
CA GLN A 174 -12.93 -10.11 4.25
C GLN A 174 -11.70 -10.26 3.34
N THR A 175 -11.89 -10.21 2.02
CA THR A 175 -10.77 -10.26 1.06
C THR A 175 -9.85 -9.05 1.23
N VAL A 176 -10.39 -7.84 1.37
CA VAL A 176 -9.58 -6.64 1.65
C VAL A 176 -8.79 -6.82 2.94
N VAL A 177 -9.43 -7.31 4.01
CA VAL A 177 -8.77 -7.54 5.30
C VAL A 177 -7.64 -8.56 5.19
N VAL A 178 -7.84 -9.67 4.48
CA VAL A 178 -6.80 -10.68 4.26
C VAL A 178 -5.59 -10.08 3.53
N PHE A 179 -5.82 -9.31 2.47
CA PHE A 179 -4.72 -8.63 1.77
C PHE A 179 -4.06 -7.55 2.63
N VAL A 180 -4.83 -6.92 3.53
CA VAL A 180 -4.27 -6.01 4.54
C VAL A 180 -3.30 -6.75 5.46
N LEU A 181 -3.72 -7.90 5.99
CA LEU A 181 -2.87 -8.74 6.84
C LEU A 181 -1.62 -9.22 6.12
N ILE A 182 -1.75 -9.67 4.86
CA ILE A 182 -0.60 -10.12 4.05
C ILE A 182 0.42 -8.98 3.89
N HIS A 183 -0.01 -7.74 3.60
CA HIS A 183 0.93 -6.63 3.48
C HIS A 183 1.54 -6.23 4.81
N VAL A 184 0.81 -6.32 5.93
CA VAL A 184 1.36 -6.00 7.27
C VAL A 184 2.42 -7.03 7.64
N VAL A 185 2.14 -8.32 7.43
CA VAL A 185 3.13 -9.39 7.65
C VAL A 185 4.35 -9.20 6.76
N GLY A 186 4.17 -8.88 5.48
CA GLY A 186 5.27 -8.58 4.56
C GLY A 186 6.13 -7.40 5.01
N ALA A 187 5.50 -6.31 5.49
CA ALA A 187 6.22 -5.14 6.00
C ALA A 187 6.97 -5.44 7.31
N VAL A 188 6.37 -6.22 8.22
CA VAL A 188 7.04 -6.65 9.46
C VAL A 188 8.22 -7.57 9.16
N LEU A 189 8.05 -8.52 8.23
CA LEU A 189 9.14 -9.39 7.80
C LEU A 189 10.27 -8.59 7.15
N HIS A 190 9.93 -7.62 6.30
CA HIS A 190 10.91 -6.73 5.69
C HIS A 190 11.71 -5.98 6.77
N LEU A 191 11.03 -5.36 7.74
CA LEU A 191 11.67 -4.67 8.86
C LEU A 191 12.59 -5.60 9.64
N HIS A 192 12.12 -6.79 10.02
CA HIS A 192 12.92 -7.77 10.75
C HIS A 192 14.20 -8.15 9.98
N THR A 193 14.07 -8.47 8.69
CA THR A 193 15.20 -8.85 7.83
C THR A 193 16.14 -7.70 7.49
N ALA A 194 15.65 -6.45 7.51
CA ALA A 194 16.47 -5.28 7.25
C ALA A 194 17.27 -4.82 8.47
N THR A 195 16.86 -5.24 9.68
CA THR A 195 17.53 -4.91 10.94
C THR A 195 18.42 -6.02 11.50
N SER A 196 18.22 -7.26 11.06
CA SER A 196 19.03 -8.44 11.44
C SER A 196 20.32 -8.52 10.64
#